data_AF-X1BY26-F1
#
_entry.id   AF-X1BY26-F1
#
_cell.length_a   1.000
_cell.length_b   1.000
_cell.length_c   1.000
_cell.angle_alpha   90.00
_cell.angle_beta   90.00
_cell.angle_gamma   90.00
#
_symmetry.space_group_name_H-M   'P 1'
#
loop_
_entity.id
_entity.type
_entity.pdbx_description
1 polymer ?
#
loop_
_entity_poly.entity_id
_entity_poly.type
_entity_poly.pdbx_seq_one_letter_code
_entity_poly.pdbx_strand_id
1 'polypeptide(L)'
;LNLPQNKVVPSSIPELIKLIVHNFERARIDAGQAVGILASQALAAQLMQATLNTFHMSGSSKNVASGLKAYREVLSLSKELIAPSCDIYFNEPITFIEVITQKRVELVDIRVTDIATNIEIKDTESVFNDMDTFNINHYKMYELFNSHLLNIGMPISDFVISNTTFLRLTLDINKMYSHKIMPNDVCKAIMKDNLQDIICIPSPILLIPKTTRKLYYNNGTNQYKNITKLVPVYYVDIYVFIGRATEKIKERIGSSGSFGTDVSISTVYFNTGTIPILHQISIKGIRDIKNIYPEK
;
A
#
# COMPACT_ATOMS: atom_id res chain seq x y z
N LEU A 1 -30.56 14.11 30.67
CA LEU A 1 -31.71 13.77 31.55
C LEU A 1 -32.50 15.05 31.82
N ASN A 2 -33.54 15.32 31.03
CA ASN A 2 -34.53 16.37 31.35
C ASN A 2 -35.46 15.84 32.44
N LEU A 3 -34.94 15.73 33.67
CA LEU A 3 -35.80 15.48 34.82
C LEU A 3 -36.57 16.79 35.09
N PRO A 4 -37.90 16.76 35.18
CA PRO A 4 -38.66 17.95 35.56
C PRO A 4 -38.14 18.43 36.92
N GLN A 5 -37.94 19.75 37.07
CA GLN A 5 -37.65 20.36 38.37
C GLN A 5 -38.88 20.20 39.27
N ASN A 6 -38.99 19.03 39.89
CA ASN A 6 -40.08 18.73 40.80
C ASN A 6 -39.88 19.57 42.06
N LYS A 7 -40.85 20.44 42.33
CA LYS A 7 -40.92 21.19 43.59
C LYS A 7 -41.19 20.19 44.72
N VAL A 8 -40.15 19.87 45.49
CA VAL A 8 -40.26 19.00 46.66
C VAL A 8 -40.86 19.81 47.79
N VAL A 9 -41.90 19.27 48.44
CA VAL A 9 -42.49 19.90 49.62
C VAL A 9 -41.49 19.79 50.78
N PRO A 10 -41.19 20.87 51.53
CA PRO A 10 -40.18 20.82 52.59
C PRO A 10 -40.44 19.73 53.64
N SER A 11 -41.70 19.36 53.86
CA SER A 11 -42.12 18.29 54.78
C SER A 11 -41.78 16.88 54.31
N SER A 12 -41.61 16.64 53.00
CA SER A 12 -41.32 15.31 52.45
C SER A 12 -39.82 15.06 52.22
N ILE A 13 -38.97 16.08 52.41
CA ILE A 13 -37.51 15.94 52.33
C ILE A 13 -36.96 14.89 53.31
N PRO A 14 -37.38 14.82 54.59
CA PRO A 14 -36.88 13.81 55.51
C PRO A 14 -37.23 12.38 55.10
N GLU A 15 -38.43 12.18 54.53
CA GLU A 15 -38.87 10.88 54.00
C GLU A 15 -38.05 10.49 52.77
N LEU A 16 -37.79 11.44 51.87
CA LEU A 16 -36.95 11.22 50.70
C LEU A 16 -35.52 10.83 51.09
N ILE A 17 -34.93 11.51 52.08
CA ILE A 17 -33.59 11.17 52.59
C ILE A 17 -33.59 9.73 53.15
N LYS A 18 -34.58 9.37 53.96
CA LYS A 18 -34.71 8.00 54.49
C LYS A 18 -34.84 6.97 53.38
N LEU A 19 -35.62 7.28 52.34
CA LEU A 19 -35.81 6.40 51.18
C LEU A 19 -34.51 6.22 50.37
N ILE A 20 -33.75 7.30 50.17
CA ILE A 20 -32.45 7.24 49.48
C ILE A 20 -31.47 6.37 50.28
N VAL A 21 -31.35 6.59 51.59
CA VAL A 21 -30.47 5.78 52.45
C VAL A 21 -30.89 4.31 52.44
N HIS A 22 -32.20 4.03 52.54
CA HIS A 22 -32.72 2.67 52.47
C HIS A 22 -32.39 1.98 51.13
N ASN A 23 -32.61 2.67 50.00
CA ASN A 23 -32.30 2.13 48.68
C ASN A 23 -30.79 1.96 48.45
N PHE A 24 -29.98 2.85 49.01
CA PHE A 24 -28.52 2.76 48.96
C PHE A 24 -28.01 1.52 49.71
N GLU A 25 -28.48 1.29 50.94
CA GLU A 25 -28.10 0.08 51.70
C GLU A 25 -28.58 -1.19 51.00
N ARG A 26 -29.78 -1.18 50.40
CA ARG A 26 -30.32 -2.32 49.64
C ARG A 26 -29.58 -2.59 48.32
N ALA A 27 -28.92 -1.59 47.74
CA ALA A 27 -28.18 -1.74 46.50
C ALA A 27 -26.77 -2.35 46.70
N ARG A 28 -26.35 -2.54 47.96
CA ARG A 28 -25.07 -3.18 48.27
C ARG A 28 -25.11 -4.65 47.89
N ILE A 29 -23.99 -5.12 47.33
CA ILE A 29 -23.82 -6.52 46.97
C ILE A 29 -23.56 -7.37 48.22
N ASP A 30 -24.10 -8.59 48.24
CA ASP A 30 -23.91 -9.52 49.35
C ASP A 30 -22.47 -10.06 49.39
N ALA A 31 -21.90 -10.17 50.59
CA ALA A 31 -20.58 -10.74 50.78
C ALA A 31 -20.58 -12.24 50.42
N GLY A 32 -19.54 -12.69 49.72
CA GLY A 32 -19.40 -14.09 49.29
C GLY A 32 -20.12 -14.44 47.98
N GLN A 33 -20.76 -13.48 47.32
CA GLN A 33 -21.36 -13.70 46.00
C GLN A 33 -20.28 -13.97 44.94
N ALA A 34 -20.49 -14.98 44.10
CA ALA A 34 -19.58 -15.37 43.03
C ALA A 34 -19.64 -14.42 41.83
N VAL A 35 -19.14 -13.19 42.00
CA VAL A 35 -19.19 -12.11 41.00
C VAL A 35 -18.51 -12.47 39.68
N GLY A 36 -17.48 -13.33 39.70
CA GLY A 36 -16.77 -13.75 38.49
C GLY A 36 -17.66 -14.55 37.53
N ILE A 37 -18.47 -15.46 38.05
CA ILE A 37 -19.40 -16.27 37.24
C ILE A 37 -20.48 -15.38 36.64
N LEU A 38 -21.06 -14.49 37.46
CA LEU A 38 -22.10 -13.56 37.02
C LEU A 38 -21.59 -12.60 35.94
N ALA A 39 -20.40 -12.04 36.14
CA ALA A 39 -19.75 -11.18 35.15
C ALA A 39 -19.46 -11.95 33.84
N SER A 40 -18.95 -13.17 33.94
CA SER A 40 -18.66 -14.00 32.77
C SER A 40 -19.93 -14.31 31.96
N GLN A 41 -21.04 -14.63 32.64
CA GLN A 41 -22.33 -14.90 31.97
C GLN A 41 -22.88 -13.64 31.28
N ALA A 42 -22.84 -12.49 31.97
CA ALA A 42 -23.29 -11.22 31.41
C ALA A 42 -22.48 -10.82 30.16
N LEU A 43 -21.16 -10.97 30.21
CA LEU A 43 -20.28 -10.72 29.06
C LEU A 43 -20.59 -11.66 27.89
N ALA A 44 -20.79 -12.96 28.16
CA ALA A 44 -21.10 -13.95 27.12
C ALA A 44 -22.42 -13.63 26.40
N ALA A 45 -23.46 -13.25 27.14
CA ALA A 45 -24.75 -12.87 26.57
C ALA A 45 -24.63 -11.63 25.67
N GLN A 46 -23.93 -10.59 26.13
CA GLN A 46 -23.70 -9.38 25.34
C GLN A 46 -22.86 -9.66 24.09
N LEU A 47 -21.87 -10.55 24.18
CA LEU A 47 -20.99 -10.90 23.07
C LEU A 47 -21.73 -11.66 21.96
N MET A 48 -22.64 -12.57 22.30
CA MET A 48 -23.47 -13.26 21.30
C MET A 48 -24.31 -12.25 20.50
N GLN A 49 -24.91 -11.27 21.18
CA GLN A 49 -25.69 -10.22 20.51
C GLN A 49 -24.81 -9.29 19.68
N ALA A 50 -23.64 -8.88 20.20
CA ALA A 50 -22.67 -8.10 19.44
C ALA A 50 -22.23 -8.85 18.17
N THR A 51 -21.99 -10.16 18.28
CA THR A 51 -21.61 -10.99 17.12
C THR A 51 -22.73 -11.03 16.08
N LEU A 52 -24.00 -11.18 16.49
CA LEU A 52 -25.13 -11.12 15.56
C LEU A 52 -25.22 -9.76 14.84
N ASN A 53 -25.10 -8.66 15.58
CA ASN A 53 -25.16 -7.30 15.02
C ASN A 53 -24.06 -7.05 13.97
N THR A 54 -22.88 -7.65 14.15
CA THR A 54 -21.77 -7.48 13.20
C THR A 54 -22.01 -8.14 11.85
N PHE A 55 -22.76 -9.25 11.80
CA PHE A 55 -23.16 -9.85 10.53
C PHE A 55 -24.01 -8.88 9.69
N HIS A 56 -24.89 -8.11 10.33
CA HIS A 56 -25.71 -7.13 9.64
C HIS A 56 -24.95 -5.84 9.27
N MET A 57 -23.88 -5.50 10.00
CA MET A 57 -23.02 -4.33 9.70
C MET A 57 -21.87 -4.63 8.72
N SER A 58 -21.75 -5.87 8.23
CA SER A 58 -20.62 -6.32 7.37
C SER A 58 -20.57 -5.68 5.98
N GLY A 59 -21.53 -4.80 5.64
CA GLY A 59 -21.54 -4.01 4.40
C GLY A 59 -20.85 -2.64 4.49
N SER A 60 -20.34 -2.25 5.67
CA SER A 60 -19.61 -0.99 5.82
C SER A 60 -18.17 -1.12 5.31
N SER A 61 -17.65 -0.08 4.63
CA SER A 61 -16.26 -0.04 4.12
C SER A 61 -15.18 -0.07 5.22
N LYS A 62 -15.58 -0.05 6.51
CA LYS A 62 -14.68 -0.15 7.66
C LYS A 62 -14.42 -1.62 7.97
N ASN A 63 -13.23 -2.09 7.64
CA ASN A 63 -12.75 -3.43 8.03
C ASN A 63 -12.32 -3.39 9.50
N VAL A 64 -13.27 -3.53 10.43
CA VAL A 64 -12.99 -3.60 11.86
C VAL A 64 -13.34 -5.01 12.34
N ALA A 65 -12.42 -5.67 13.03
CA ALA A 65 -12.73 -6.94 13.70
C ALA A 65 -13.79 -6.65 14.77
N SER A 66 -14.89 -7.42 14.81
CA SER A 66 -15.95 -7.18 15.78
C SER A 66 -16.63 -8.48 16.23
N GLY A 67 -17.39 -8.37 17.33
CA GLY A 67 -18.04 -9.49 17.99
C GLY A 67 -17.04 -10.51 18.53
N LEU A 68 -17.37 -11.79 18.38
CA LEU A 68 -16.56 -12.90 18.89
C LEU A 68 -15.14 -12.95 18.33
N LYS A 69 -14.92 -12.52 17.09
CA LYS A 69 -13.59 -12.54 16.44
C LYS A 69 -12.61 -11.61 17.17
N ALA A 70 -13.01 -10.36 17.38
CA ALA A 70 -12.21 -9.39 18.13
C ALA A 70 -12.05 -9.80 19.60
N TYR A 71 -13.10 -10.32 20.22
CA TYR A 71 -13.02 -10.77 21.61
C TYR A 71 -12.01 -11.92 21.80
N ARG A 72 -12.03 -12.92 20.91
CA ARG A 72 -11.07 -14.03 20.93
C ARG A 72 -9.64 -13.53 20.76
N GLU A 73 -9.43 -12.58 19.86
CA GLU A 73 -8.13 -11.98 19.56
C GLU A 73 -7.55 -11.21 20.75
N VAL A 74 -8.37 -10.43 21.46
CA VAL A 74 -7.99 -9.72 22.70
C VAL A 74 -7.64 -10.72 23.80
N LEU A 75 -8.49 -11.75 24.01
CA LEU A 75 -8.23 -12.78 25.02
C LEU A 75 -6.97 -13.61 24.72
N SER A 76 -6.70 -13.89 23.45
CA SER A 76 -5.54 -14.68 23.05
C SER A 76 -4.23 -13.87 23.01
N LEU A 77 -4.29 -12.55 23.18
CA LEU A 77 -3.15 -11.63 23.02
C LEU A 77 -2.39 -11.91 21.71
N SER A 78 -3.15 -12.03 20.61
CA SER A 78 -2.57 -12.37 19.31
C SER A 78 -1.60 -11.27 18.85
N LYS A 79 -0.43 -11.67 18.34
CA LYS A 79 0.51 -10.74 17.70
C LYS A 79 0.03 -10.30 16.33
N GLU A 80 -0.67 -11.18 15.63
CA GLU A 80 -1.21 -10.90 14.30
C GLU A 80 -2.67 -10.54 14.44
N LEU A 81 -2.98 -9.28 14.12
CA LEU A 81 -4.35 -8.78 14.15
C LEU A 81 -5.07 -9.09 12.83
N ILE A 82 -6.32 -9.54 12.92
CA ILE A 82 -7.19 -9.86 11.78
C ILE A 82 -7.48 -8.60 10.97
N ALA A 83 -7.72 -7.48 11.65
CA ALA A 83 -8.03 -6.20 11.03
C ALA A 83 -7.40 -5.06 11.85
N PRO A 84 -6.09 -4.79 11.67
CA PRO A 84 -5.41 -3.71 12.37
C PRO A 84 -5.96 -2.36 11.87
N SER A 85 -6.35 -1.51 12.82
CA SER A 85 -6.82 -0.15 12.57
C SER A 85 -6.17 0.82 13.54
N CYS A 86 -5.98 2.07 13.10
CA CYS A 86 -5.42 3.13 13.91
C CYS A 86 -6.19 4.43 13.64
N ASP A 87 -6.57 5.12 14.71
CA ASP A 87 -7.23 6.41 14.65
C ASP A 87 -6.17 7.52 14.79
N ILE A 88 -6.07 8.38 13.79
CA ILE A 88 -5.11 9.48 13.73
C ILE A 88 -5.86 10.78 13.97
N TYR A 89 -5.55 11.43 15.09
CA TYR A 89 -6.10 12.75 15.42
C TYR A 89 -5.14 13.85 14.97
N PHE A 90 -5.68 14.87 14.33
CA PHE A 90 -4.91 16.06 13.93
C PHE A 90 -5.08 17.16 14.97
N ASN A 91 -3.98 17.84 15.31
CA ASN A 91 -4.01 18.95 16.27
C ASN A 91 -4.73 20.19 15.71
N GLU A 92 -4.69 20.37 14.39
CA GLU A 92 -5.31 21.48 13.69
C GLU A 92 -6.70 21.07 13.17
N PRO A 93 -7.65 22.02 13.07
CA PRO A 93 -8.93 21.77 12.43
C PRO A 93 -8.73 21.63 10.92
N ILE A 94 -8.57 20.40 10.45
CA ILE A 94 -8.37 20.07 9.03
C ILE A 94 -9.70 19.62 8.43
N THR A 95 -10.00 20.09 7.22
CA THR A 95 -11.20 19.65 6.50
C THR A 95 -11.05 18.24 5.91
N PHE A 96 -12.18 17.55 5.72
CA PHE A 96 -12.20 16.23 5.08
C PHE A 96 -11.44 16.17 3.74
N ILE A 97 -11.55 17.23 2.94
CA ILE A 97 -10.91 17.31 1.62
C ILE A 97 -9.38 17.43 1.75
N GLU A 98 -8.90 18.21 2.71
CA GLU A 98 -7.46 18.36 2.98
C GLU A 98 -6.86 17.05 3.49
N VAL A 99 -7.58 16.31 4.35
CA VAL A 99 -7.15 14.98 4.80
C VAL A 99 -6.95 14.04 3.61
N ILE A 100 -7.88 14.00 2.64
CA ILE A 100 -7.77 13.12 1.48
C ILE A 100 -6.68 13.55 0.50
N THR A 101 -6.55 14.85 0.25
CA THR A 101 -5.70 15.36 -0.83
C THR A 101 -4.25 15.60 -0.41
N GLN A 102 -4.01 15.86 0.87
CA GLN A 102 -2.69 16.19 1.41
C GLN A 102 -2.21 15.10 2.38
N LYS A 103 -2.94 14.90 3.49
CA LYS A 103 -2.47 14.01 4.58
C LYS A 103 -2.47 12.53 4.19
N ARG A 104 -3.48 12.06 3.45
CA ARG A 104 -3.54 10.67 2.98
C ARG A 104 -2.32 10.30 2.14
N VAL A 105 -1.86 11.23 1.31
CA VAL A 105 -0.72 11.03 0.42
C VAL A 105 0.60 10.89 1.18
N GLU A 106 0.70 11.53 2.35
CA GLU A 106 1.89 11.47 3.22
C GLU A 106 1.91 10.23 4.10
N LEU A 107 0.73 9.74 4.50
CA LEU A 107 0.59 8.67 5.50
C LEU A 107 0.50 7.27 4.88
N VAL A 108 -0.18 7.12 3.73
CA VAL A 108 -0.41 5.82 3.09
C VAL A 108 0.89 5.27 2.50
N ASP A 109 1.28 4.07 2.95
CA ASP A 109 2.38 3.27 2.39
C ASP A 109 2.05 2.86 0.96
N ILE A 110 2.96 3.17 0.05
CA ILE A 110 2.85 2.77 -1.35
C ILE A 110 4.14 2.10 -1.74
N ARG A 111 4.04 0.81 -2.05
CA ARG A 111 5.18 0.02 -2.48
C ARG A 111 5.32 0.06 -3.99
N VAL A 112 6.50 -0.29 -4.49
CA VAL A 112 6.77 -0.36 -5.93
C VAL A 112 5.78 -1.30 -6.64
N THR A 113 5.43 -2.42 -6.00
CA THR A 113 4.45 -3.39 -6.53
C THR A 113 3.03 -2.86 -6.62
N ASP A 114 2.65 -1.86 -5.83
CA ASP A 114 1.29 -1.30 -5.86
C ASP A 114 1.09 -0.43 -7.10
N ILE A 115 2.18 0.19 -7.59
CA ILE A 115 2.19 1.07 -8.77
C ILE A 115 2.58 0.30 -10.04
N ALA A 116 3.49 -0.67 -9.93
CA ALA A 116 3.94 -1.47 -11.07
C ALA A 116 2.83 -2.38 -11.59
N THR A 117 2.35 -2.11 -12.80
CA THR A 117 1.35 -2.94 -13.49
C THR A 117 1.99 -4.16 -14.13
N ASN A 118 3.21 -4.01 -14.64
CA ASN A 118 3.95 -5.08 -15.31
C ASN A 118 5.45 -4.95 -15.03
N ILE A 119 6.11 -6.09 -14.88
CA ILE A 119 7.52 -6.22 -14.54
C ILE A 119 8.12 -7.21 -15.55
N GLU A 120 8.91 -6.70 -16.49
CA GLU A 120 9.45 -7.50 -17.60
C GLU A 120 10.97 -7.33 -17.68
N ILE A 121 11.69 -8.42 -17.92
CA ILE A 121 13.11 -8.37 -18.29
C ILE A 121 13.17 -8.28 -19.81
N LYS A 122 13.87 -7.26 -20.33
CA LYS A 122 14.02 -7.02 -21.76
C LYS A 122 15.49 -6.98 -22.16
N ASP A 123 15.74 -7.41 -23.38
CA ASP A 123 17.05 -7.33 -23.99
C ASP A 123 17.23 -5.94 -24.60
N THR A 124 18.41 -5.36 -24.41
CA THR A 124 18.76 -4.03 -24.92
C THR A 124 18.60 -3.99 -26.44
N GLU A 125 19.10 -4.99 -27.17
CA GLU A 125 18.96 -5.08 -28.64
C GLU A 125 17.49 -5.02 -29.10
N SER A 126 16.59 -5.72 -28.39
CA SER A 126 15.17 -5.75 -28.75
C SER A 126 14.46 -4.40 -28.65
N VAL A 127 14.95 -3.51 -27.78
CA VAL A 127 14.36 -2.20 -27.48
C VAL A 127 15.01 -1.07 -28.28
N PHE A 128 16.28 -1.24 -28.64
CA PHE A 128 17.10 -0.25 -29.34
C PHE A 128 17.34 -0.58 -30.82
N ASN A 129 16.56 -1.51 -31.40
CA ASN A 129 16.55 -1.71 -32.85
C ASN A 129 16.41 -0.35 -33.58
N ASP A 130 17.22 -0.15 -34.61
CA ASP A 130 17.54 1.13 -35.28
C ASP A 130 16.34 2.04 -35.69
N MET A 131 15.10 1.55 -35.59
CA MET A 131 13.88 2.27 -35.93
C MET A 131 13.21 3.02 -34.75
N ASP A 132 13.53 2.68 -33.49
CA ASP A 132 12.91 3.31 -32.31
C ASP A 132 13.69 4.56 -31.85
N THR A 133 13.74 5.56 -32.73
CA THR A 133 14.34 6.90 -32.47
C THR A 133 13.86 7.53 -31.17
N PHE A 134 12.63 7.22 -30.75
CA PHE A 134 12.05 7.70 -29.51
C PHE A 134 12.82 7.22 -28.27
N ASN A 135 13.11 5.91 -28.17
CA ASN A 135 13.84 5.33 -27.04
C ASN A 135 15.24 5.94 -26.98
N ILE A 136 15.96 5.93 -28.11
CA ILE A 136 17.33 6.48 -28.21
C ILE A 136 17.38 7.94 -27.73
N ASN A 137 16.44 8.77 -28.18
CA ASN A 137 16.37 10.18 -27.77
C ASN A 137 16.05 10.33 -26.29
N HIS A 138 15.21 9.47 -25.72
CA HIS A 138 14.93 9.49 -24.30
C HIS A 138 16.20 9.32 -23.45
N TYR A 139 17.01 8.29 -23.68
CA TYR A 139 18.20 8.05 -22.85
C TYR A 139 19.24 9.15 -23.02
N LYS A 140 19.43 9.66 -24.24
CA LYS A 140 20.30 10.83 -24.50
C LYS A 140 19.83 12.07 -23.76
N MET A 141 18.51 12.33 -23.75
CA MET A 141 17.95 13.44 -23.00
C MET A 141 18.12 13.23 -21.50
N TYR A 142 17.90 12.02 -20.99
CA TYR A 142 18.12 11.71 -19.59
C TYR A 142 19.58 11.96 -19.17
N GLU A 143 20.53 11.56 -20.01
CA GLU A 143 21.97 11.82 -19.83
C GLU A 143 22.29 13.31 -19.72
N LEU A 144 21.77 14.11 -20.65
CA LEU A 144 22.02 15.55 -20.67
C LEU A 144 21.51 16.26 -19.41
N PHE A 145 20.34 15.87 -18.90
CA PHE A 145 19.70 16.56 -17.77
C PHE A 145 20.06 15.97 -16.39
N ASN A 146 20.51 14.70 -16.33
CA ASN A 146 20.69 13.97 -15.07
C ASN A 146 22.10 13.40 -14.90
N SER A 147 23.09 13.83 -15.69
CA SER A 147 24.49 13.40 -15.56
C SER A 147 25.03 13.48 -14.12
N HIS A 148 24.63 14.50 -13.35
CA HIS A 148 25.02 14.67 -11.95
C HIS A 148 24.42 13.63 -10.98
N LEU A 149 23.32 12.97 -11.34
CA LEU A 149 22.63 11.99 -10.49
C LEU A 149 23.20 10.57 -10.65
N LEU A 150 24.10 10.38 -11.62
CA LEU A 150 24.62 9.09 -12.01
C LEU A 150 26.13 9.04 -11.74
N ASN A 151 26.54 8.24 -10.76
CA ASN A 151 27.95 7.95 -10.50
C ASN A 151 28.50 6.92 -11.50
N ILE A 152 28.34 7.21 -12.80
CA ILE A 152 28.79 6.34 -13.88
C ILE A 152 30.06 6.99 -14.45
N GLY A 153 31.19 6.30 -14.34
CA GLY A 153 32.47 6.75 -14.91
C GLY A 153 32.55 6.63 -16.44
N MET A 154 31.41 6.51 -17.11
CA MET A 154 31.25 6.32 -18.56
C MET A 154 29.92 6.95 -19.01
N PRO A 155 29.78 7.34 -20.29
CA PRO A 155 28.51 7.84 -20.81
C PRO A 155 27.41 6.77 -20.73
N ILE A 156 26.16 7.21 -20.56
CA ILE A 156 25.01 6.33 -20.34
C ILE A 156 24.77 5.45 -21.57
N SER A 157 24.99 5.98 -22.78
CA SER A 157 24.88 5.20 -24.01
C SER A 157 25.75 3.94 -23.94
N ASP A 158 27.00 4.08 -23.52
CA ASP A 158 27.97 2.99 -23.50
C ASP A 158 27.64 2.02 -22.37
N PHE A 159 27.17 2.53 -21.23
CA PHE A 159 26.69 1.70 -20.13
C PHE A 159 25.45 0.88 -20.51
N VAL A 160 24.48 1.47 -21.19
CA VAL A 160 23.27 0.80 -21.67
C VAL A 160 23.63 -0.26 -22.71
N ILE A 161 24.50 0.07 -23.67
CA ILE A 161 24.98 -0.87 -24.69
C ILE A 161 25.78 -2.02 -24.07
N SER A 162 26.56 -1.75 -23.01
CA SER A 162 27.33 -2.79 -22.31
C SER A 162 26.45 -3.80 -21.57
N ASN A 163 25.24 -3.40 -21.20
CA ASN A 163 24.27 -4.25 -20.53
C ASN A 163 23.39 -4.97 -21.56
N THR A 164 23.47 -6.30 -21.59
CA THR A 164 22.68 -7.10 -22.53
C THR A 164 21.19 -7.10 -22.18
N THR A 165 20.84 -7.06 -20.88
CA THR A 165 19.45 -7.09 -20.40
C THR A 165 19.19 -6.10 -19.27
N PHE A 166 17.96 -5.61 -19.19
CA PHE A 166 17.49 -4.68 -18.16
C PHE A 166 16.07 -5.03 -17.71
N LEU A 167 15.68 -4.52 -16.55
CA LEU A 167 14.36 -4.73 -15.97
C LEU A 167 13.48 -3.49 -16.22
N ARG A 168 12.37 -3.67 -16.93
CA ARG A 168 11.39 -2.62 -17.22
C ARG A 168 10.17 -2.75 -16.33
N LEU A 169 9.89 -1.71 -15.55
CA LEU A 169 8.65 -1.55 -14.79
C LEU A 169 7.68 -0.66 -15.57
N THR A 170 6.47 -1.16 -15.81
CA THR A 170 5.35 -0.36 -16.36
C THR A 170 4.52 0.19 -15.21
N LEU A 171 4.41 1.51 -15.09
CA LEU A 171 3.75 2.16 -13.96
C LEU A 171 2.31 2.60 -14.28
N ASP A 172 1.41 2.46 -13.30
CA ASP A 172 0.03 2.94 -13.38
C ASP A 172 -0.07 4.44 -13.04
N ILE A 173 -0.34 5.25 -14.05
CA ILE A 173 -0.45 6.71 -13.93
C ILE A 173 -1.57 7.13 -12.98
N ASN A 174 -2.70 6.41 -12.94
CA ASN A 174 -3.83 6.83 -12.12
C ASN A 174 -3.47 6.76 -10.64
N LYS A 175 -2.78 5.68 -10.23
CA LYS A 175 -2.29 5.50 -8.86
C LYS A 175 -1.17 6.48 -8.54
N MET A 176 -0.24 6.70 -9.47
CA MET A 176 0.82 7.70 -9.29
C MET A 176 0.24 9.10 -9.07
N TYR A 177 -0.78 9.49 -9.83
CA TYR A 177 -1.43 10.78 -9.72
C TYR A 177 -2.20 10.92 -8.40
N SER A 178 -2.98 9.90 -7.99
CA SER A 178 -3.72 9.94 -6.73
C SER A 178 -2.82 10.08 -5.51
N HIS A 179 -1.59 9.61 -5.61
CA HIS A 179 -0.60 9.66 -4.54
C HIS A 179 0.53 10.69 -4.76
N LYS A 180 0.44 11.54 -5.79
CA LYS A 180 1.46 12.56 -6.11
C LYS A 180 2.88 11.98 -6.14
N ILE A 181 3.05 10.84 -6.81
CA ILE A 181 4.34 10.15 -6.98
C ILE A 181 4.85 10.39 -8.38
N MET A 182 6.09 10.83 -8.51
CA MET A 182 6.77 10.94 -9.81
C MET A 182 7.64 9.72 -10.10
N PRO A 183 7.91 9.38 -11.37
CA PRO A 183 8.80 8.26 -11.73
C PRO A 183 10.19 8.36 -11.08
N ASN A 184 10.69 9.59 -10.89
CA ASN A 184 11.97 9.84 -10.23
C ASN A 184 11.95 9.43 -8.74
N ASP A 185 10.80 9.55 -8.06
CA ASP A 185 10.67 9.12 -6.67
C ASP A 185 10.74 7.59 -6.54
N VAL A 186 10.18 6.88 -7.54
CA VAL A 186 10.31 5.42 -7.65
C VAL A 186 11.78 5.03 -7.81
N CYS A 187 12.51 5.70 -8.70
CA CYS A 187 13.94 5.44 -8.87
C CYS A 187 14.75 5.71 -7.60
N LYS A 188 14.50 6.82 -6.91
CA LYS A 188 15.15 7.12 -5.62
C LYS A 188 14.87 6.04 -4.58
N ALA A 189 13.63 5.55 -4.50
CA ALA A 189 13.26 4.50 -3.56
C ALA A 189 13.98 3.18 -3.84
N ILE A 190 14.05 2.77 -5.11
CA ILE A 190 14.75 1.54 -5.53
C ILE A 190 16.26 1.66 -5.32
N MET A 191 16.82 2.83 -5.63
CA MET A 191 18.25 3.07 -5.49
C MET A 191 18.66 3.18 -4.01
N LYS A 192 17.80 3.64 -3.10
CA LYS A 192 18.15 3.87 -1.68
C LYS A 192 18.82 2.68 -0.99
N ASP A 193 18.33 1.46 -1.23
CA ASP A 193 18.85 0.25 -0.59
C ASP A 193 19.99 -0.40 -1.40
N ASN A 194 20.09 -0.11 -2.71
CA ASN A 194 21.04 -0.72 -3.65
C ASN A 194 21.84 0.32 -4.45
N LEU A 195 22.24 1.43 -3.80
CA LEU A 195 22.83 2.63 -4.44
C LEU A 195 24.05 2.34 -5.33
N GLN A 196 24.72 1.22 -5.09
CA GLN A 196 25.96 0.86 -5.76
C GLN A 196 25.79 -0.21 -6.85
N ASP A 197 24.70 -0.97 -6.87
CA ASP A 197 24.58 -2.11 -7.80
C ASP A 197 23.69 -1.82 -9.00
N ILE A 198 22.76 -0.87 -8.82
CA ILE A 198 21.65 -0.66 -9.73
C ILE A 198 21.60 0.81 -10.15
N ILE A 199 21.32 1.03 -11.43
CA ILE A 199 20.96 2.33 -12.00
C ILE A 199 19.52 2.28 -12.45
N CYS A 200 18.77 3.33 -12.12
CA CYS A 200 17.37 3.47 -12.49
C CYS A 200 17.19 4.68 -13.42
N ILE A 201 16.59 4.45 -14.57
CA ILE A 201 16.33 5.46 -15.61
C ILE A 201 14.82 5.57 -15.80
N PRO A 202 14.18 6.65 -15.34
CA PRO A 202 12.76 6.90 -15.55
C PRO A 202 12.49 7.45 -16.95
N SER A 203 11.46 6.95 -17.61
CA SER A 203 11.00 7.46 -18.90
C SER A 203 10.19 8.76 -18.78
N PRO A 204 10.12 9.58 -19.85
CA PRO A 204 9.11 10.62 -19.94
C PRO A 204 7.73 9.96 -20.13
N ILE A 205 6.68 10.77 -20.11
CA ILE A 205 5.32 10.27 -20.36
C ILE A 205 5.20 9.77 -21.80
N LEU A 206 4.85 8.49 -21.97
CA LEU A 206 4.74 7.84 -23.28
C LEU A 206 3.29 7.59 -23.64
N LEU A 207 2.89 7.90 -24.86
CA LEU A 207 1.53 7.66 -25.35
C LEU A 207 1.51 6.38 -26.21
N ILE A 208 0.98 5.30 -25.64
CA ILE A 208 1.00 3.98 -26.29
C ILE A 208 -0.40 3.67 -26.84
N PRO A 209 -0.52 3.24 -28.10
CA PRO A 209 -1.81 2.84 -28.66
C PRO A 209 -2.28 1.53 -28.01
N LYS A 210 -3.39 1.58 -27.28
CA LYS A 210 -4.05 0.41 -26.71
C LYS A 210 -5.34 0.11 -27.46
N THR A 211 -5.42 -1.06 -28.07
CA THR A 211 -6.62 -1.53 -28.77
C THR A 211 -7.57 -2.20 -27.78
N THR A 212 -8.80 -1.71 -27.69
CA THR A 212 -9.85 -2.30 -26.84
C THR A 212 -11.04 -2.72 -27.69
N ARG A 213 -11.59 -3.91 -27.44
CA ARG A 213 -12.85 -4.37 -28.05
C ARG A 213 -14.02 -3.78 -27.27
N LYS A 214 -14.81 -2.91 -27.90
CA LYS A 214 -16.06 -2.41 -27.33
C LYS A 214 -17.25 -3.05 -28.01
N LEU A 215 -18.20 -3.48 -27.19
CA LEU A 215 -19.54 -3.88 -27.59
C LEU A 215 -20.35 -2.65 -27.97
N TYR A 216 -21.02 -2.73 -29.11
CA TYR A 216 -22.03 -1.77 -29.50
C TYR A 216 -23.24 -2.51 -30.04
N TYR A 217 -24.41 -1.97 -29.72
CA TYR A 217 -25.67 -2.50 -30.22
C TYR A 217 -26.01 -1.78 -31.52
N ASN A 218 -26.14 -2.51 -32.61
CA ASN A 218 -26.56 -1.95 -33.89
C ASN A 218 -27.58 -2.88 -34.55
N ASN A 219 -28.72 -2.32 -34.95
CA ASN A 219 -29.81 -3.02 -35.65
C ASN A 219 -30.19 -4.39 -35.05
N GLY A 220 -30.40 -4.46 -33.73
CA GLY A 220 -30.89 -5.69 -33.09
C GLY A 220 -29.80 -6.70 -32.69
N THR A 221 -28.53 -6.47 -33.07
CA THR A 221 -27.42 -7.41 -32.83
C THR A 221 -26.26 -6.76 -32.08
N ASN A 222 -25.62 -7.55 -31.21
CA ASN A 222 -24.38 -7.14 -30.54
C ASN A 222 -23.22 -7.29 -31.52
N GLN A 223 -22.55 -6.18 -31.83
CA GLN A 223 -21.33 -6.17 -32.65
C GLN A 223 -20.15 -5.65 -31.83
N TYR A 224 -18.93 -6.08 -32.18
CA TYR A 224 -17.70 -5.68 -31.51
C TYR A 224 -16.85 -4.81 -32.43
N LYS A 225 -16.43 -3.63 -31.95
CA LYS A 225 -15.52 -2.73 -32.69
C LYS A 225 -14.24 -2.60 -31.90
N ASN A 226 -13.12 -2.78 -32.59
CA ASN A 226 -11.80 -2.46 -32.05
C ASN A 226 -11.63 -0.94 -32.06
N ILE A 227 -11.42 -0.34 -30.90
CA ILE A 227 -11.10 1.08 -30.75
C ILE A 227 -9.70 1.18 -30.18
N THR A 228 -8.80 1.79 -30.95
CA THR A 228 -7.46 2.18 -30.53
C THR A 228 -7.53 3.52 -29.81
N LYS A 229 -7.02 3.56 -28.57
CA LYS A 229 -6.84 4.81 -27.82
C LYS A 229 -5.40 4.93 -27.38
N LEU A 230 -4.84 6.13 -27.46
CA LEU A 230 -3.54 6.42 -26.86
C LEU A 230 -3.72 6.50 -25.35
N VAL A 231 -2.94 5.69 -24.63
CA VAL A 231 -2.93 5.65 -23.17
C VAL A 231 -1.56 6.13 -22.70
N PRO A 232 -1.49 7.11 -21.79
CA PRO A 232 -0.22 7.53 -21.23
C PRO A 232 0.34 6.44 -20.31
N VAL A 233 1.64 6.19 -20.38
CA VAL A 233 2.37 5.19 -19.59
C VAL A 233 3.73 5.76 -19.18
N TYR A 234 4.17 5.46 -17.96
CA TYR A 234 5.54 5.67 -17.53
C TYR A 234 6.27 4.33 -17.46
N TYR A 235 7.53 4.33 -17.90
CA TYR A 235 8.46 3.25 -17.68
C TYR A 235 9.54 3.66 -16.69
N VAL A 236 10.03 2.66 -15.97
CA VAL A 236 11.24 2.76 -15.18
C VAL A 236 12.12 1.59 -15.57
N ASP A 237 13.27 1.91 -16.15
CA ASP A 237 14.23 0.93 -16.62
C ASP A 237 15.40 0.83 -15.64
N ILE A 238 15.68 -0.40 -15.25
CA ILE A 238 16.61 -0.71 -14.19
C ILE A 238 17.74 -1.53 -14.78
N TYR A 239 18.95 -1.00 -14.67
CA TYR A 239 20.19 -1.58 -15.15
C TYR A 239 21.08 -1.97 -13.96
N VAL A 240 21.96 -2.94 -14.16
CA VAL A 240 22.85 -3.45 -13.12
C VAL A 240 24.29 -3.26 -13.56
N PHE A 241 25.19 -2.97 -12.63
CA PHE A 241 26.62 -3.01 -12.91
C PHE A 241 27.09 -4.47 -12.94
N ILE A 242 27.42 -4.98 -14.13
CA ILE A 242 27.79 -6.39 -14.36
C ILE A 242 28.87 -6.87 -13.38
N GLY A 243 29.94 -6.08 -13.19
CA GLY A 243 31.03 -6.43 -12.28
C GLY A 243 30.55 -6.70 -10.84
N ARG A 244 29.76 -5.79 -10.27
CA ARG A 244 29.21 -5.92 -8.91
C ARG A 244 28.15 -7.01 -8.80
N ALA A 245 27.34 -7.19 -9.83
CA ALA A 245 26.38 -8.27 -9.90
C ALA A 245 27.07 -9.64 -9.81
N THR A 246 28.19 -9.83 -10.53
CA THR A 246 28.93 -11.09 -10.47
C THR A 246 29.48 -11.40 -9.09
N GLU A 247 29.97 -10.40 -8.36
CA GLU A 247 30.47 -10.57 -6.99
C GLU A 247 29.37 -11.02 -6.04
N LYS A 248 28.24 -10.30 -6.02
CA LYS A 248 27.09 -10.64 -5.16
C LYS A 248 26.48 -11.99 -5.48
N ILE A 249 26.46 -12.37 -6.75
CA ILE A 249 25.98 -13.68 -7.17
C ILE A 249 26.94 -14.78 -6.73
N LYS A 250 28.26 -14.57 -6.86
CA LYS A 250 29.28 -15.51 -6.37
C LYS A 250 29.23 -15.68 -4.86
N GLU A 251 28.97 -14.63 -4.09
CA GLU A 251 28.73 -14.69 -2.65
C GLU A 251 27.52 -15.56 -2.29
N ARG A 252 26.44 -15.51 -3.09
CA ARG A 252 25.21 -16.27 -2.86
C ARG A 252 25.30 -17.74 -3.27
N ILE A 253 26.03 -18.05 -4.33
CA ILE A 253 26.11 -19.40 -4.92
C ILE A 253 27.31 -20.19 -4.36
N GLY A 254 28.28 -19.51 -3.73
CA GLY A 254 29.54 -20.10 -3.30
C GLY A 254 30.49 -20.30 -4.49
N SER A 255 31.79 -20.47 -4.20
CA SER A 255 32.89 -20.45 -5.18
C SER A 255 32.88 -21.56 -6.25
N SER A 256 31.89 -22.44 -6.25
CA SER A 256 31.80 -23.67 -7.06
C SER A 256 30.69 -23.64 -8.13
N GLY A 257 29.92 -22.56 -8.26
CA GLY A 257 28.89 -22.42 -9.29
C GLY A 257 29.43 -21.88 -10.62
N SER A 258 29.34 -22.67 -11.69
CA SER A 258 29.58 -22.22 -13.08
C SER A 258 28.28 -21.68 -13.68
N PHE A 259 28.33 -20.50 -14.30
CA PHE A 259 27.22 -19.97 -15.09
C PHE A 259 27.14 -20.66 -16.45
N GLY A 260 25.94 -21.08 -16.86
CA GLY A 260 25.69 -21.54 -18.23
C GLY A 260 25.85 -20.38 -19.21
N THR A 261 26.33 -20.67 -20.42
CA THR A 261 26.68 -19.68 -21.46
C THR A 261 25.49 -18.83 -21.97
N ASP A 262 24.27 -19.28 -21.69
CA ASP A 262 23.06 -18.75 -22.35
C ASP A 262 22.24 -17.79 -21.47
N VAL A 263 22.63 -17.57 -20.21
CA VAL A 263 21.86 -16.71 -19.28
C VAL A 263 22.69 -15.49 -18.88
N SER A 264 22.18 -14.29 -19.19
CA SER A 264 22.83 -13.06 -18.77
C SER A 264 22.86 -12.93 -17.24
N ILE A 265 24.02 -12.51 -16.73
CA ILE A 265 24.26 -12.28 -15.29
C ILE A 265 23.23 -11.30 -14.70
N SER A 266 22.84 -10.29 -15.47
CA SER A 266 21.79 -9.32 -15.15
C SER A 266 20.43 -9.99 -14.93
N THR A 267 20.04 -10.94 -15.78
CA THR A 267 18.77 -11.69 -15.63
C THR A 267 18.76 -12.51 -14.35
N VAL A 268 19.88 -13.17 -14.03
CA VAL A 268 20.00 -13.92 -12.77
C VAL A 268 19.94 -12.99 -11.57
N TYR A 269 20.59 -11.83 -11.64
CA TYR A 269 20.56 -10.83 -10.57
C TYR A 269 19.12 -10.33 -10.31
N PHE A 270 18.37 -10.01 -11.36
CA PHE A 270 16.99 -9.54 -11.22
C PHE A 270 16.06 -10.60 -10.63
N ASN A 271 16.14 -11.85 -11.10
CA ASN A 271 15.28 -12.93 -10.62
C ASN A 271 15.60 -13.37 -9.18
N THR A 272 16.88 -13.37 -8.80
CA THR A 272 17.29 -13.85 -7.46
C THR A 272 17.39 -12.76 -6.41
N GLY A 273 17.52 -11.48 -6.81
CA GLY A 273 17.73 -10.36 -5.91
C GLY A 273 16.64 -9.31 -6.00
N THR A 274 16.54 -8.65 -7.15
CA THR A 274 15.75 -7.41 -7.24
C THR A 274 14.25 -7.65 -7.21
N ILE A 275 13.72 -8.55 -8.06
CA ILE A 275 12.27 -8.79 -8.19
C ILE A 275 11.64 -9.25 -6.87
N PRO A 276 12.23 -10.22 -6.13
CA PRO A 276 11.68 -10.65 -4.84
C PRO A 276 11.59 -9.53 -3.82
N ILE A 277 12.43 -8.50 -3.89
CA ILE A 277 12.50 -7.43 -2.88
C ILE A 277 11.57 -6.26 -3.22
N LEU A 278 11.11 -6.12 -4.47
CA LEU A 278 10.28 -4.99 -4.91
C LEU A 278 9.02 -4.76 -4.05
N HIS A 279 8.43 -5.82 -3.50
CA HIS A 279 7.24 -5.73 -2.63
C HIS A 279 7.52 -5.12 -1.25
N GLN A 280 8.79 -4.99 -0.84
CA GLN A 280 9.21 -4.41 0.44
C GLN A 280 9.65 -2.96 0.30
N ILE A 281 9.94 -2.51 -0.92
CA ILE A 281 10.42 -1.16 -1.20
C ILE A 281 9.24 -0.20 -1.12
N SER A 282 9.18 0.56 -0.03
CA SER A 282 8.25 1.67 0.16
C SER A 282 8.76 2.92 -0.54
N ILE A 283 7.93 3.51 -1.40
CA ILE A 283 8.23 4.76 -2.10
C ILE A 283 7.89 5.96 -1.22
N LYS A 284 6.75 5.88 -0.53
CA LYS A 284 6.17 6.96 0.27
C LYS A 284 5.22 6.38 1.30
N GLY A 285 5.04 7.09 2.40
CA GLY A 285 4.11 6.71 3.46
C GLY A 285 4.79 6.19 4.72
N ILE A 286 3.97 5.90 5.72
CA ILE A 286 4.37 5.18 6.92
C ILE A 286 4.19 3.70 6.64
N ARG A 287 5.23 2.89 6.86
CA ARG A 287 5.21 1.44 6.59
C ARG A 287 3.94 0.79 7.11
N ASP A 288 3.35 -0.05 6.26
CA ASP A 288 2.18 -0.89 6.54
C ASP A 288 0.83 -0.16 6.68
N ILE A 289 0.77 1.17 6.56
CA ILE A 289 -0.50 1.91 6.47
C ILE A 289 -1.04 1.84 5.04
N LYS A 290 -1.89 0.86 4.73
CA LYS A 290 -2.40 0.66 3.35
C LYS A 290 -3.52 1.61 2.92
N ASN A 291 -4.37 2.05 3.86
CA ASN A 291 -5.54 2.86 3.55
C ASN A 291 -5.91 3.78 4.71
N ILE A 292 -6.59 4.89 4.39
CA ILE A 292 -7.13 5.85 5.36
C ILE A 292 -8.57 6.14 4.97
N TYR A 293 -9.46 6.01 5.94
CA TYR A 293 -10.89 6.28 5.81
C TYR A 293 -11.24 7.46 6.71
N PRO A 294 -11.25 8.70 6.20
CA PRO A 294 -11.69 9.83 7.00
C PRO A 294 -13.15 9.65 7.41
N GLU A 295 -13.46 9.92 8.68
CA GLU A 295 -14.83 9.94 9.16
C GLU A 295 -15.56 11.17 8.61
N LYS A 296 -16.83 10.98 8.21
CA LYS A 296 -17.71 12.06 7.74
C LYS A 296 -18.40 12.72 8.92
#